data_AF-J2Y8P1-F1
#
_entry.id   AF-J2Y8P1-F1
#
_cell.length_a   1.000
_cell.length_b   1.000
_cell.length_c   1.000
_cell.angle_alpha   90.00
_cell.angle_beta   90.00
_cell.angle_gamma   90.00
#
_symmetry.space_group_name_H-M   'P 1'
#
loop_
_entity.id
_entity.type
_entity.pdbx_description
1 polymer ?
#
loop_
_entity_poly.entity_id
_entity_poly.type
_entity_poly.pdbx_seq_one_letter_code
_entity_poly.pdbx_strand_id
1 'polypeptide(L)'
;MKRATPPCNSIDLLRRSSLPCAMLLTLATADAAPLDDVSQPPPTDPSAYTNPPADPLAAAAALEALKTMPSANQGAIALPNGVYGDRNTPRAENVLPPSLQTSFKIPTNGKPSPLFGAQPYTQQLLLFEEFGTEKLDPTLPAPPLKFPVPLAGPAPAQDPDSIARSGPSKAALEAFMRQPGLFPFPSQYSNVLDRNPWKSQIEAFLNRHPVGSPAEGRPPGKGWSHQRWNEFYPQAAFKTVQVGARINTGMRDRRQLHNYAVGEFGPGGLYYQTSDIPTTTGTTKGIDTRFHPSMPIQNHKALWTFDGTFPAKLLMVRYGQPVLMRHYNALPIDPAANMGFGLHTLSTHEHNGHTPAESDG
;
A
#
# COMPACT_ATOMS: atom_id res chain seq x y z
N MET A 1 -22.35 -3.89 84.53
CA MET A 1 -22.55 -5.09 85.38
C MET A 1 -24.01 -5.52 85.28
N LYS A 2 -24.22 -6.75 84.77
CA LYS A 2 -25.36 -7.67 84.94
C LYS A 2 -26.77 -7.09 85.22
N ARG A 3 -27.71 -7.43 84.33
CA ARG A 3 -28.84 -8.31 84.70
C ARG A 3 -29.20 -9.23 83.52
N ALA A 4 -29.39 -10.50 83.89
CA ALA A 4 -29.60 -11.73 83.12
C ALA A 4 -31.11 -12.10 83.20
N THR A 5 -31.79 -12.38 82.06
CA THR A 5 -32.36 -13.68 81.57
C THR A 5 -33.46 -14.35 82.47
N PRO A 6 -34.37 -15.26 82.00
CA PRO A 6 -34.53 -15.93 80.68
C PRO A 6 -36.04 -16.14 80.25
N PRO A 7 -36.51 -17.26 79.61
CA PRO A 7 -36.97 -17.31 78.20
C PRO A 7 -38.38 -17.92 78.01
N CYS A 8 -38.90 -18.04 76.76
CA CYS A 8 -39.77 -19.17 76.41
C CYS A 8 -39.86 -19.42 74.89
N ASN A 9 -39.90 -20.70 74.54
CA ASN A 9 -39.79 -21.32 73.23
C ASN A 9 -41.05 -21.25 72.39
N SER A 10 -40.91 -21.27 71.06
CA SER A 10 -41.82 -21.99 70.18
C SER A 10 -41.03 -22.59 69.01
N ILE A 11 -40.43 -23.75 69.27
CA ILE A 11 -40.17 -24.74 68.24
C ILE A 11 -41.50 -25.46 68.08
N ASP A 12 -42.24 -25.16 67.01
CA ASP A 12 -43.01 -26.17 66.29
C ASP A 12 -43.68 -25.51 65.09
N LEU A 13 -43.60 -26.18 63.94
CA LEU A 13 -44.10 -25.80 62.61
C LEU A 13 -43.07 -25.10 61.72
N LEU A 14 -42.17 -25.90 61.15
CA LEU A 14 -41.87 -25.89 59.71
C LEU A 14 -41.05 -27.14 59.35
N ARG A 15 -41.67 -28.31 59.48
CA ARG A 15 -41.28 -29.47 58.66
C ARG A 15 -41.73 -29.19 57.23
N ARG A 16 -40.85 -28.64 56.40
CA ARG A 16 -40.94 -28.73 54.95
C ARG A 16 -39.70 -29.44 54.43
N SER A 17 -39.96 -30.56 53.77
CA SER A 17 -39.05 -31.39 52.99
C SER A 17 -38.02 -30.57 52.20
N SER A 18 -36.77 -30.62 52.62
CA SER A 18 -35.62 -30.20 51.82
C SER A 18 -35.16 -31.36 50.95
N LEU A 19 -35.54 -31.32 49.66
CA LEU A 19 -34.80 -32.05 48.63
C LEU A 19 -33.41 -31.39 48.53
N PRO A 20 -32.29 -32.13 48.69
CA PRO A 20 -30.99 -31.59 48.35
C PRO A 20 -30.90 -31.50 46.83
N CYS A 21 -31.22 -30.34 46.27
CA CYS A 21 -30.90 -30.03 44.89
C CYS A 21 -29.38 -29.84 44.84
N ALA A 22 -28.65 -30.91 44.55
CA ALA A 22 -27.24 -30.83 44.21
C ALA A 22 -27.13 -30.01 42.92
N MET A 23 -26.83 -28.71 43.04
CA MET A 23 -26.34 -27.94 41.90
C MET A 23 -24.99 -28.55 41.51
N LEU A 24 -24.99 -29.39 40.48
CA LEU A 24 -23.78 -29.65 39.71
C LEU A 24 -23.35 -28.31 39.10
N LEU A 25 -22.46 -27.61 39.80
CA LEU A 25 -21.59 -26.61 39.19
C LEU A 25 -20.65 -27.38 38.26
N THR A 26 -21.08 -27.60 37.02
CA THR A 26 -20.16 -27.97 35.96
C THR A 26 -19.18 -26.81 35.82
N LEU A 27 -17.94 -27.00 36.28
CA LEU A 27 -16.81 -26.19 35.82
C LEU A 27 -16.68 -26.45 34.32
N ALA A 28 -17.41 -25.69 33.52
CA ALA A 28 -17.07 -25.53 32.11
C ALA A 28 -15.74 -24.80 32.11
N THR A 29 -14.66 -25.51 31.83
CA THR A 29 -13.41 -24.90 31.40
C THR A 29 -13.73 -24.17 30.10
N ALA A 30 -13.93 -22.87 30.17
CA ALA A 30 -13.98 -22.03 28.98
C ALA A 30 -12.55 -22.02 28.42
N ASP A 31 -12.25 -22.95 27.53
CA ASP A 31 -11.00 -22.90 26.77
C ASP A 31 -11.03 -21.61 25.94
N ALA A 32 -10.05 -20.75 26.18
CA ALA A 32 -9.89 -19.54 25.39
C ALA A 32 -9.62 -19.95 23.94
N ALA A 33 -10.59 -19.73 23.06
CA ALA A 33 -10.36 -19.89 21.63
C ALA A 33 -9.27 -18.90 21.19
N PRO A 34 -8.37 -19.29 20.27
CA PRO A 34 -7.41 -18.37 19.68
C PRO A 34 -8.13 -17.14 19.10
N LEU A 35 -7.57 -15.95 19.31
CA LEU A 35 -8.13 -14.71 18.77
C LEU A 35 -8.13 -14.69 17.23
N ASP A 36 -7.14 -15.35 16.63
CA ASP A 36 -6.95 -15.47 15.19
C ASP A 36 -6.85 -16.93 14.75
N ASP A 37 -7.34 -17.22 13.54
CA ASP A 37 -7.23 -18.53 12.92
C ASP A 37 -5.84 -18.72 12.27
N VAL A 38 -4.95 -19.39 13.00
CA VAL A 38 -3.58 -19.71 12.57
C VAL A 38 -3.45 -21.04 11.83
N SER A 39 -4.56 -21.72 11.51
CA SER A 39 -4.53 -22.96 10.75
C SER A 39 -4.11 -22.73 9.29
N GLN A 40 -3.66 -23.78 8.62
CA GLN A 40 -3.32 -23.71 7.20
C GLN A 40 -4.58 -23.50 6.33
N PRO A 41 -4.46 -22.90 5.13
CA PRO A 41 -5.57 -22.84 4.20
C PRO A 41 -6.10 -24.26 3.90
N PRO A 42 -7.43 -24.47 3.92
CA PRO A 42 -7.99 -25.79 3.62
C PRO A 42 -7.71 -26.17 2.16
N PRO A 43 -7.70 -27.47 1.78
CA PRO A 43 -7.36 -27.90 0.41
C PRO A 43 -8.24 -27.31 -0.71
N THR A 44 -9.42 -26.79 -0.39
CA THR A 44 -10.33 -26.11 -1.33
C THR A 44 -10.03 -24.62 -1.49
N ASP A 45 -9.17 -24.05 -0.65
CA ASP A 45 -8.77 -22.64 -0.71
C ASP A 45 -7.79 -22.42 -1.89
N PRO A 46 -7.97 -21.37 -2.72
CA PRO A 46 -7.08 -21.12 -3.86
C PRO A 46 -5.63 -20.82 -3.49
N SER A 47 -5.34 -20.56 -2.22
CA SER A 47 -4.00 -20.34 -1.67
C SER A 47 -3.46 -21.53 -0.86
N ALA A 48 -4.15 -22.67 -0.87
CA ALA A 48 -3.66 -23.89 -0.26
C ALA A 48 -2.33 -24.31 -0.87
N TYR A 49 -1.30 -24.40 -0.05
CA TYR A 49 -0.01 -24.93 -0.46
C TYR A 49 0.11 -26.40 -0.05
N THR A 50 0.81 -27.15 -0.90
CA THR A 50 1.14 -28.55 -0.62
C THR A 50 2.61 -28.65 -0.22
N ASN A 51 2.87 -29.36 0.87
CA ASN A 51 4.25 -29.68 1.22
C ASN A 51 4.87 -30.56 0.12
N PRO A 52 6.21 -30.49 -0.06
CA PRO A 52 6.90 -31.46 -0.90
C PRO A 52 6.62 -32.89 -0.42
N PRO A 53 6.68 -33.90 -1.30
CA PRO A 53 6.54 -35.30 -0.92
C PRO A 53 7.47 -35.67 0.24
N ALA A 54 7.00 -36.49 1.18
CA ALA A 54 7.80 -36.91 2.33
C ALA A 54 8.95 -37.86 1.93
N ASP A 55 8.77 -38.62 0.85
CA ASP A 55 9.80 -39.51 0.29
C ASP A 55 10.88 -38.69 -0.45
N PRO A 56 12.18 -38.83 -0.13
CA PRO A 56 13.23 -38.03 -0.73
C PRO A 56 13.37 -38.18 -2.25
N LEU A 57 13.12 -39.38 -2.80
CA LEU A 57 13.18 -39.61 -4.25
C LEU A 57 12.02 -38.91 -4.95
N ALA A 58 10.81 -39.01 -4.40
CA ALA A 58 9.64 -38.29 -4.88
C ALA A 58 9.81 -36.76 -4.75
N ALA A 59 10.42 -36.28 -3.66
CA ALA A 59 10.73 -34.85 -3.48
C ALA A 59 11.73 -34.34 -4.52
N ALA A 60 12.79 -35.11 -4.79
CA ALA A 60 13.75 -34.78 -5.84
C ALA A 60 13.09 -34.77 -7.23
N ALA A 61 12.25 -35.75 -7.53
CA ALA A 61 11.50 -35.80 -8.78
C ALA A 61 10.53 -34.60 -8.93
N ALA A 62 9.85 -34.21 -7.85
CA ALA A 62 8.98 -33.02 -7.85
C ALA A 62 9.77 -31.73 -8.09
N LEU A 63 10.98 -31.62 -7.51
CA LEU A 63 11.86 -30.47 -7.77
C LEU A 63 12.33 -30.41 -9.23
N GLU A 64 12.68 -31.55 -9.83
CA GLU A 64 13.01 -31.58 -11.27
C GLU A 64 11.81 -31.21 -12.14
N ALA A 65 10.60 -31.65 -11.77
CA ALA A 65 9.38 -31.26 -12.47
C ALA A 65 9.14 -29.74 -12.41
N LEU A 66 9.36 -29.09 -11.26
CA LEU A 66 9.24 -27.63 -11.11
C LEU A 66 10.13 -26.85 -12.09
N LYS A 67 11.32 -27.37 -12.42
CA LYS A 67 12.22 -26.71 -13.40
C LYS A 67 11.66 -26.70 -14.82
N THR A 68 10.75 -27.61 -15.13
CA THR A 68 10.08 -27.70 -16.44
C THR A 68 8.82 -26.84 -16.52
N MET A 69 8.34 -26.33 -15.38
CA MET A 69 7.19 -25.44 -15.35
C MET A 69 7.54 -24.09 -15.99
N PRO A 70 6.54 -23.41 -16.58
CA PRO A 70 6.75 -22.06 -17.06
C PRO A 70 7.20 -21.13 -15.93
N SER A 71 7.98 -20.10 -16.26
CA SER A 71 8.41 -19.12 -15.27
C SER A 71 7.19 -18.49 -14.57
N ALA A 72 7.27 -18.31 -13.25
CA ALA A 72 6.16 -17.77 -12.45
C ALA A 72 5.71 -16.36 -12.91
N ASN A 73 6.59 -15.61 -13.57
CA ASN A 73 6.31 -14.31 -14.14
C ASN A 73 5.89 -14.35 -15.63
N GLN A 74 5.66 -15.53 -16.21
CA GLN A 74 5.15 -15.64 -17.57
C GLN A 74 3.81 -14.88 -17.67
N GLY A 75 3.69 -14.01 -18.67
CA GLY A 75 2.51 -13.19 -18.84
C GLY A 75 2.51 -11.86 -18.09
N ALA A 76 3.54 -11.57 -17.28
CA ALA A 76 3.70 -10.29 -16.60
C ALA A 76 3.82 -9.09 -17.57
N ILE A 77 4.28 -9.34 -18.79
CA ILE A 77 4.36 -8.34 -19.87
C ILE A 77 3.37 -8.77 -20.97
N ALA A 78 2.08 -8.55 -20.70
CA ALA A 78 1.05 -8.71 -21.72
C ALA A 78 1.07 -7.52 -22.69
N LEU A 79 0.97 -7.81 -23.97
CA LEU A 79 0.94 -6.84 -25.06
C LEU A 79 -0.43 -6.87 -25.75
N PRO A 80 -0.72 -5.89 -26.63
CA PRO A 80 -1.93 -5.91 -27.44
C PRO A 80 -2.11 -7.22 -28.23
N ASN A 81 -3.35 -7.63 -28.43
CA ASN A 81 -3.75 -8.75 -29.30
C ASN A 81 -3.27 -10.14 -28.82
N GLY A 82 -3.17 -10.33 -27.50
CA GLY A 82 -2.83 -11.63 -26.91
C GLY A 82 -1.36 -12.03 -27.06
N VAL A 83 -0.50 -11.09 -27.45
CA VAL A 83 0.94 -11.29 -27.50
C VAL A 83 1.52 -11.12 -26.09
N TYR A 84 2.56 -11.89 -25.79
CA TYR A 84 3.29 -11.78 -24.53
C TYR A 84 4.75 -11.44 -24.82
N GLY A 85 5.21 -10.36 -24.19
CA GLY A 85 6.60 -9.94 -24.21
C GLY A 85 7.42 -10.66 -23.14
N ASP A 86 8.71 -10.37 -23.18
CA ASP A 86 9.70 -10.76 -22.19
C ASP A 86 10.31 -9.51 -21.53
N ARG A 87 11.30 -9.72 -20.64
CA ARG A 87 12.04 -8.64 -19.96
C ARG A 87 12.73 -7.65 -20.91
N ASN A 88 12.91 -8.00 -22.19
CA ASN A 88 13.55 -7.17 -23.19
C ASN A 88 12.53 -6.34 -23.97
N THR A 89 11.26 -6.71 -23.95
CA THR A 89 10.21 -6.05 -24.73
C THR A 89 10.07 -4.57 -24.38
N PRO A 90 9.92 -4.14 -23.10
CA PRO A 90 9.89 -2.72 -22.77
C PRO A 90 11.20 -1.99 -23.06
N ARG A 91 12.33 -2.72 -23.05
CA ARG A 91 13.68 -2.17 -23.28
C ARG A 91 13.92 -1.76 -24.74
N ALA A 92 13.05 -2.15 -25.68
CA ALA A 92 13.12 -1.66 -27.05
C ALA A 92 13.00 -0.13 -27.13
N GLU A 93 12.27 0.48 -26.19
CA GLU A 93 12.15 1.94 -26.05
C GLU A 93 13.17 2.54 -25.06
N ASN A 94 14.23 1.80 -24.72
CA ASN A 94 15.27 2.32 -23.85
C ASN A 94 16.02 3.45 -24.55
N VAL A 95 16.01 4.63 -23.92
CA VAL A 95 16.73 5.83 -24.38
C VAL A 95 18.26 5.66 -24.36
N LEU A 96 18.76 4.64 -23.65
CA LEU A 96 20.17 4.23 -23.60
C LEU A 96 20.34 2.76 -24.05
N PRO A 97 20.16 2.47 -25.36
CA PRO A 97 20.38 1.13 -25.90
C PRO A 97 21.85 0.69 -25.73
N PRO A 98 22.14 -0.64 -25.75
CA PRO A 98 23.49 -1.16 -25.49
C PRO A 98 24.61 -0.53 -26.31
N SER A 99 24.35 -0.13 -27.56
CA SER A 99 25.34 0.55 -28.42
C SER A 99 25.74 1.95 -27.96
N LEU A 100 24.92 2.60 -27.12
CA LEU A 100 25.18 3.93 -26.57
C LEU A 100 25.69 3.90 -25.12
N GLN A 101 25.83 2.71 -24.54
CA GLN A 101 26.39 2.53 -23.20
C GLN A 101 27.90 2.73 -23.24
N THR A 102 28.43 3.56 -22.34
CA THR A 102 29.83 4.01 -22.35
C THR A 102 30.67 3.45 -21.21
N SER A 103 30.07 2.64 -20.33
CA SER A 103 30.77 2.05 -19.18
C SER A 103 30.08 0.77 -18.72
N PHE A 104 30.76 -0.03 -17.90
CA PHE A 104 30.16 -1.15 -17.17
C PHE A 104 29.87 -0.72 -15.72
N LYS A 105 29.09 0.36 -15.55
CA LYS A 105 28.71 0.90 -14.25
C LYS A 105 27.20 0.79 -14.02
N ILE A 106 26.84 0.14 -12.92
CA ILE A 106 25.48 0.12 -12.37
C ILE A 106 25.07 1.58 -12.02
N PRO A 107 23.83 2.03 -12.31
CA PRO A 107 22.68 1.25 -12.74
C PRO A 107 22.38 1.21 -14.25
N THR A 108 22.91 2.13 -15.05
CA THR A 108 22.47 2.29 -16.46
C THR A 108 23.56 2.18 -17.51
N ASN A 109 24.84 2.00 -17.12
CA ASN A 109 25.99 1.98 -18.03
C ASN A 109 26.15 3.23 -18.92
N GLY A 110 25.34 4.27 -18.68
CA GLY A 110 25.30 5.52 -19.45
C GLY A 110 26.31 6.57 -18.97
N LYS A 111 26.33 7.70 -19.67
CA LYS A 111 27.07 8.90 -19.23
C LYS A 111 26.43 9.47 -17.96
N PRO A 112 27.22 10.12 -17.07
CA PRO A 112 26.66 10.93 -15.99
C PRO A 112 25.63 11.91 -16.53
N SER A 113 24.52 12.09 -15.81
CA SER A 113 23.54 13.12 -16.16
C SER A 113 24.23 14.50 -16.15
N PRO A 114 23.94 15.38 -17.12
CA PRO A 114 24.47 16.73 -17.11
C PRO A 114 23.98 17.48 -15.89
N LEU A 115 24.82 18.35 -15.32
CA LEU A 115 24.48 19.15 -14.14
C LEU A 115 23.65 20.39 -14.46
N PHE A 116 23.52 20.74 -15.75
CA PHE A 116 22.80 21.94 -16.21
C PHE A 116 23.24 23.23 -15.49
N GLY A 117 24.54 23.32 -15.15
CA GLY A 117 25.11 24.46 -14.44
C GLY A 117 24.92 24.45 -12.92
N ALA A 118 24.26 23.44 -12.35
CA ALA A 118 24.17 23.27 -10.90
C ALA A 118 25.57 23.20 -10.26
N GLN A 119 25.77 23.93 -9.17
CA GLN A 119 27.03 23.98 -8.43
C GLN A 119 26.94 23.14 -7.15
N PRO A 120 28.05 22.55 -6.67
CA PRO A 120 28.05 21.77 -5.43
C PRO A 120 27.50 22.56 -4.24
N TYR A 121 26.59 21.96 -3.47
CA TYR A 121 26.05 22.49 -2.21
C TYR A 121 25.36 23.87 -2.31
N THR A 122 24.80 24.21 -3.48
CA THR A 122 24.12 25.51 -3.71
C THR A 122 22.62 25.49 -3.51
N GLN A 123 22.05 24.33 -3.19
CA GLN A 123 20.62 24.15 -2.97
C GLN A 123 20.39 23.44 -1.65
N GLN A 124 19.36 23.89 -0.93
CA GLN A 124 18.88 23.20 0.25
C GLN A 124 18.39 21.78 -0.12
N LEU A 125 18.76 20.79 0.69
CA LEU A 125 18.20 19.46 0.56
C LEU A 125 16.70 19.49 0.87
N LEU A 126 15.89 18.94 -0.03
CA LEU A 126 14.47 18.74 0.24
C LEU A 126 14.31 17.85 1.46
N LEU A 127 13.56 18.34 2.46
CA LEU A 127 13.35 17.63 3.72
C LEU A 127 12.21 16.60 3.56
N PHE A 128 11.22 16.59 4.47
CA PHE A 128 10.13 15.63 4.44
C PHE A 128 8.76 16.29 4.47
N GLU A 129 7.76 15.60 3.91
CA GLU A 129 6.34 15.91 4.01
C GLU A 129 5.61 14.71 4.58
N GLU A 130 4.80 14.89 5.62
CA GLU A 130 4.13 13.76 6.25
C GLU A 130 2.96 13.22 5.42
N PHE A 131 2.73 11.90 5.47
CA PHE A 131 1.54 11.29 4.84
C PHE A 131 0.22 11.69 5.50
N GLY A 132 0.25 11.99 6.80
CA GLY A 132 -0.96 12.25 7.59
C GLY A 132 -1.84 11.01 7.74
N THR A 133 -1.72 10.33 8.88
CA THR A 133 -2.57 9.19 9.22
C THR A 133 -3.93 9.67 9.75
N GLU A 134 -4.97 8.88 9.50
CA GLU A 134 -6.31 9.10 10.03
C GLU A 134 -6.79 7.87 10.81
N LYS A 135 -7.75 8.05 11.72
CA LYS A 135 -8.39 6.92 12.39
C LYS A 135 -9.09 6.04 11.34
N LEU A 136 -8.92 4.72 11.43
CA LEU A 136 -9.74 3.83 10.62
C LEU A 136 -11.16 3.80 11.20
N ASP A 137 -12.07 4.53 10.57
CA ASP A 137 -13.44 4.74 11.07
C ASP A 137 -14.46 3.97 10.20
N PRO A 138 -15.10 2.92 10.73
CA PRO A 138 -16.09 2.13 10.00
C PRO A 138 -17.43 2.85 9.80
N THR A 139 -17.64 4.01 10.44
CA THR A 139 -18.87 4.79 10.32
C THR A 139 -18.87 5.75 9.14
N LEU A 140 -17.72 5.92 8.47
CA LEU A 140 -17.61 6.79 7.31
C LEU A 140 -18.43 6.24 6.14
N PRO A 141 -19.25 7.08 5.49
CA PRO A 141 -20.01 6.65 4.32
C PRO A 141 -19.09 6.39 3.13
N ALA A 142 -19.60 5.65 2.14
CA ALA A 142 -18.90 5.46 0.89
C ALA A 142 -18.57 6.83 0.23
N PRO A 143 -17.30 7.10 -0.11
CA PRO A 143 -16.89 8.35 -0.72
C PRO A 143 -17.41 8.44 -2.17
N PRO A 144 -17.78 9.64 -2.65
CA PRO A 144 -18.44 9.80 -3.95
C PRO A 144 -17.49 9.63 -5.16
N LEU A 145 -16.20 9.93 -5.00
CA LEU A 145 -15.23 9.85 -6.09
C LEU A 145 -14.58 8.47 -6.10
N LYS A 146 -14.61 7.84 -7.26
CA LYS A 146 -13.87 6.61 -7.57
C LYS A 146 -12.42 6.93 -7.92
N PHE A 147 -11.57 5.90 -7.92
CA PHE A 147 -10.19 6.05 -8.36
C PHE A 147 -10.15 6.56 -9.81
N PRO A 148 -9.52 7.71 -10.08
CA PRO A 148 -9.62 8.34 -11.39
C PRO A 148 -8.83 7.57 -12.44
N VAL A 149 -9.31 7.59 -13.68
CA VAL A 149 -8.72 6.90 -14.82
C VAL A 149 -7.62 7.76 -15.48
N PRO A 150 -6.65 7.16 -16.19
CA PRO A 150 -5.68 7.91 -16.97
C PRO A 150 -6.35 8.70 -18.09
N LEU A 151 -5.78 9.86 -18.44
CA LEU A 151 -6.24 10.73 -19.51
C LEU A 151 -5.02 11.31 -20.25
N ALA A 152 -5.18 11.63 -21.53
CA ALA A 152 -4.20 12.42 -22.25
C ALA A 152 -4.16 13.85 -21.67
N GLY A 153 -2.98 14.47 -21.68
CA GLY A 153 -2.79 15.80 -21.12
C GLY A 153 -1.41 16.37 -21.44
N PRO A 154 -1.15 17.65 -21.11
CA PRO A 154 0.09 18.30 -21.48
C PRO A 154 1.30 17.70 -20.74
N ALA A 155 2.40 17.54 -21.48
CA ALA A 155 3.71 17.30 -20.90
C ALA A 155 4.15 18.51 -20.03
N PRO A 156 4.97 18.30 -18.98
CA PRO A 156 5.61 17.05 -18.58
C PRO A 156 4.76 16.15 -17.65
N ALA A 157 3.61 16.65 -17.17
CA ALA A 157 2.81 15.98 -16.13
C ALA A 157 1.95 14.82 -16.65
N GLN A 158 1.60 14.83 -17.93
CA GLN A 158 0.83 13.79 -18.61
C GLN A 158 1.38 13.57 -20.03
N ASP A 159 0.91 12.53 -20.70
CA ASP A 159 1.26 12.25 -22.10
C ASP A 159 0.19 12.87 -23.03
N PRO A 160 0.57 13.74 -24.00
CA PRO A 160 -0.40 14.40 -24.87
C PRO A 160 -0.99 13.47 -25.93
N ASP A 161 -0.29 12.37 -26.24
CA ASP A 161 -0.57 11.55 -27.41
C ASP A 161 -1.10 10.16 -27.05
N SER A 162 -0.89 9.70 -25.80
CA SER A 162 -1.31 8.36 -25.38
C SER A 162 -1.86 8.29 -23.95
N ILE A 163 -3.14 7.89 -23.85
CA ILE A 163 -3.81 7.63 -22.56
C ILE A 163 -3.09 6.50 -21.79
N ALA A 164 -2.69 5.42 -22.47
CA ALA A 164 -2.04 4.28 -21.83
C ALA A 164 -0.64 4.62 -21.29
N ARG A 165 0.01 5.66 -21.84
CA ARG A 165 1.31 6.16 -21.39
C ARG A 165 1.20 7.30 -20.38
N SER A 166 -0.01 7.68 -19.99
CA SER A 166 -0.30 8.79 -19.09
C SER A 166 -0.82 8.31 -17.72
N GLY A 167 -1.02 9.25 -16.80
CA GLY A 167 -1.72 9.05 -15.54
C GLY A 167 -3.03 9.86 -15.47
N PRO A 168 -3.79 9.77 -14.36
CA PRO A 168 -4.94 10.61 -14.11
C PRO A 168 -4.58 12.09 -14.04
N SER A 169 -5.56 12.97 -14.28
CA SER A 169 -5.33 14.40 -14.07
C SER A 169 -5.03 14.67 -12.60
N LYS A 170 -4.10 15.59 -12.36
CA LYS A 170 -3.71 16.04 -11.02
C LYS A 170 -4.92 16.41 -10.15
N ALA A 171 -5.87 17.17 -10.71
CA ALA A 171 -7.03 17.65 -9.98
C ALA A 171 -7.95 16.49 -9.54
N ALA A 172 -8.22 15.53 -10.43
CA ALA A 172 -9.05 14.38 -10.12
C ALA A 172 -8.37 13.47 -9.08
N LEU A 173 -7.06 13.26 -9.20
CA LEU A 173 -6.29 12.44 -8.26
C LEU A 173 -6.26 13.06 -6.87
N GLU A 174 -6.00 14.37 -6.76
CA GLU A 174 -6.04 15.04 -5.46
C GLU A 174 -7.43 15.08 -4.85
N ALA A 175 -8.47 15.32 -5.64
CA ALA A 175 -9.85 15.28 -5.15
C ALA A 175 -10.17 13.89 -4.57
N PHE A 176 -9.77 12.82 -5.25
CA PHE A 176 -9.91 11.45 -4.77
C PHE A 176 -9.12 11.19 -3.48
N MET A 177 -7.84 11.58 -3.43
CA MET A 177 -6.97 11.37 -2.27
C MET A 177 -7.38 12.21 -1.06
N ARG A 178 -8.05 13.35 -1.26
CA ARG A 178 -8.59 14.21 -0.19
C ARG A 178 -9.84 13.66 0.48
N GLN A 179 -10.49 12.65 -0.08
CA GLN A 179 -11.62 12.00 0.58
C GLN A 179 -11.17 11.38 1.91
N PRO A 180 -11.99 11.40 2.97
CA PRO A 180 -11.65 10.74 4.23
C PRO A 180 -11.76 9.23 4.10
N GLY A 181 -11.04 8.52 4.96
CA GLY A 181 -11.15 7.08 5.14
C GLY A 181 -10.72 6.23 3.94
N LEU A 182 -10.91 4.92 4.11
CA LEU A 182 -10.61 3.90 3.12
C LEU A 182 -11.90 3.27 2.60
N PHE A 183 -12.05 3.22 1.28
CA PHE A 183 -13.17 2.55 0.63
C PHE A 183 -12.72 1.65 -0.54
N PRO A 184 -13.25 0.42 -0.68
CA PRO A 184 -14.11 -0.29 0.28
C PRO A 184 -13.45 -0.45 1.65
N PHE A 185 -14.24 -0.61 2.71
CA PHE A 185 -13.67 -0.76 4.06
C PHE A 185 -12.78 -2.02 4.10
N PRO A 186 -11.57 -1.95 4.69
CA PRO A 186 -10.65 -3.09 4.70
C PRO A 186 -11.24 -4.32 5.40
N SER A 187 -10.94 -5.51 4.86
CA SER A 187 -11.26 -6.81 5.44
C SER A 187 -10.03 -7.70 5.51
N GLN A 188 -10.06 -8.71 6.38
CA GLN A 188 -8.99 -9.70 6.51
C GLN A 188 -8.67 -10.34 5.14
N TYR A 189 -9.68 -10.86 4.45
CA TYR A 189 -9.57 -11.48 3.14
C TYR A 189 -9.62 -10.43 2.03
N SER A 190 -8.95 -10.74 0.91
CA SER A 190 -8.97 -9.91 -0.30
C SER A 190 -10.38 -9.73 -0.84
N ASN A 191 -10.74 -8.49 -1.17
CA ASN A 191 -11.96 -8.18 -1.90
C ASN A 191 -11.84 -8.59 -3.37
N VAL A 192 -12.42 -9.75 -3.69
CA VAL A 192 -12.48 -10.30 -5.05
C VAL A 192 -13.80 -10.04 -5.78
N LEU A 193 -14.72 -9.32 -5.14
CA LEU A 193 -15.99 -8.91 -5.75
C LEU A 193 -15.77 -7.71 -6.66
N ASP A 194 -15.09 -6.69 -6.13
CA ASP A 194 -14.75 -5.50 -6.90
C ASP A 194 -13.59 -5.81 -7.86
N ARG A 195 -13.71 -5.30 -9.08
CA ARG A 195 -12.69 -5.46 -10.13
C ARG A 195 -11.80 -4.23 -10.23
N ASN A 196 -10.62 -4.43 -10.80
CA ASN A 196 -9.66 -3.37 -11.03
C ASN A 196 -10.34 -2.09 -11.57
N PRO A 197 -10.16 -0.92 -10.91
CA PRO A 197 -10.82 0.32 -11.30
C PRO A 197 -10.43 0.81 -12.71
N TRP A 198 -9.31 0.33 -13.25
CA TRP A 198 -8.82 0.62 -14.60
C TRP A 198 -9.06 -0.53 -15.59
N LYS A 199 -9.92 -1.51 -15.24
CA LYS A 199 -10.23 -2.66 -16.10
C LYS A 199 -10.48 -2.25 -17.55
N SER A 200 -11.37 -1.29 -17.79
CA SER A 200 -11.70 -0.83 -19.15
C SER A 200 -10.49 -0.30 -19.93
N GLN A 201 -9.61 0.47 -19.28
CA GLN A 201 -8.44 1.08 -19.90
C GLN A 201 -7.36 0.02 -20.19
N ILE A 202 -7.20 -0.95 -19.27
CA ILE A 202 -6.27 -2.07 -19.45
C ILE A 202 -6.77 -2.98 -20.58
N GLU A 203 -8.06 -3.31 -20.63
CA GLU A 203 -8.64 -4.13 -21.70
C GLU A 203 -8.50 -3.44 -23.06
N ALA A 204 -8.71 -2.12 -23.12
CA ALA A 204 -8.52 -1.33 -24.33
C ALA A 204 -7.05 -1.34 -24.78
N PHE A 205 -6.09 -1.18 -23.87
CA PHE A 205 -4.66 -1.26 -24.19
C PHE A 205 -4.26 -2.65 -24.67
N LEU A 206 -4.66 -3.71 -23.96
CA LEU A 206 -4.30 -5.08 -24.29
C LEU A 206 -5.08 -5.64 -25.49
N ASN A 207 -6.13 -4.97 -25.95
CA ASN A 207 -7.14 -5.52 -26.86
C ASN A 207 -7.54 -6.95 -26.46
N ARG A 208 -7.85 -7.14 -25.17
CA ARG A 208 -8.08 -8.45 -24.57
C ARG A 208 -9.12 -8.37 -23.47
N HIS A 209 -10.12 -9.24 -23.54
CA HIS A 209 -11.17 -9.38 -22.55
C HIS A 209 -11.34 -10.83 -22.08
N PRO A 210 -11.79 -11.06 -20.83
CA PRO A 210 -11.89 -10.10 -19.74
C PRO A 210 -10.57 -9.97 -18.95
N VAL A 211 -10.29 -8.79 -18.42
CA VAL A 211 -9.30 -8.60 -17.34
C VAL A 211 -10.02 -8.75 -15.99
N GLY A 212 -9.66 -9.81 -15.25
CA GLY A 212 -10.38 -10.24 -14.06
C GLY A 212 -9.72 -9.91 -12.71
N SER A 213 -8.66 -9.12 -12.67
CA SER A 213 -7.93 -8.84 -11.43
C SER A 213 -8.82 -8.14 -10.37
N PRO A 214 -8.70 -8.53 -9.08
CA PRO A 214 -9.38 -7.86 -7.98
C PRO A 214 -9.01 -6.38 -7.88
N ALA A 215 -9.93 -5.55 -7.40
CA ALA A 215 -9.69 -4.12 -7.16
C ALA A 215 -8.57 -3.87 -6.15
N GLU A 216 -8.48 -4.75 -5.14
CA GLU A 216 -7.51 -4.63 -4.06
C GLU A 216 -6.09 -5.07 -4.46
N GLY A 217 -5.93 -5.75 -5.60
CA GLY A 217 -4.64 -6.26 -6.07
C GLY A 217 -4.10 -7.50 -5.34
N ARG A 218 -4.54 -7.78 -4.11
CA ARG A 218 -4.20 -9.02 -3.38
C ARG A 218 -4.86 -10.25 -4.01
N PRO A 219 -4.15 -11.39 -4.19
CA PRO A 219 -4.76 -12.64 -4.61
C PRO A 219 -5.83 -13.15 -3.63
N PRO A 220 -6.81 -13.97 -4.08
CA PRO A 220 -7.78 -14.62 -3.20
C PRO A 220 -7.16 -15.71 -2.32
N GLY A 221 -7.81 -16.01 -1.21
CA GLY A 221 -7.49 -17.15 -0.34
C GLY A 221 -6.87 -16.76 1.00
N LYS A 222 -6.91 -17.68 1.96
CA LYS A 222 -6.42 -17.46 3.32
C LYS A 222 -4.91 -17.17 3.40
N GLY A 223 -4.10 -17.81 2.57
CA GLY A 223 -2.65 -17.62 2.50
C GLY A 223 -2.21 -16.21 2.07
N TRP A 224 -3.12 -15.41 1.49
CA TRP A 224 -2.90 -14.00 1.14
C TRP A 224 -3.74 -13.03 1.98
N SER A 225 -4.48 -13.56 2.97
CA SER A 225 -5.27 -12.78 3.91
C SER A 225 -4.38 -12.15 4.98
N HIS A 226 -4.84 -11.05 5.59
CA HIS A 226 -4.08 -10.42 6.65
C HIS A 226 -3.92 -11.38 7.84
N GLN A 227 -2.68 -11.60 8.25
CA GLN A 227 -2.35 -12.42 9.41
C GLN A 227 -2.61 -11.66 10.71
N ARG A 228 -3.05 -12.38 11.75
CA ARG A 228 -3.30 -11.82 13.09
C ARG A 228 -4.24 -10.59 13.04
N TRP A 229 -5.25 -10.65 12.16
CA TRP A 229 -6.15 -9.54 11.86
C TRP A 229 -6.93 -9.07 13.09
N ASN A 230 -7.36 -9.98 13.95
CA ASN A 230 -8.10 -9.64 15.16
C ASN A 230 -7.16 -9.12 16.25
N GLU A 231 -5.97 -9.70 16.41
CA GLU A 231 -4.96 -9.25 17.37
C GLU A 231 -4.39 -7.87 17.03
N PHE A 232 -4.08 -7.62 15.76
CA PHE A 232 -3.55 -6.35 15.27
C PHE A 232 -4.55 -5.62 14.38
N TYR A 233 -5.81 -5.59 14.80
CA TYR A 233 -6.84 -4.90 14.06
C TYR A 233 -6.44 -3.43 13.81
N PRO A 234 -6.44 -2.95 12.55
CA PRO A 234 -5.94 -1.63 12.23
C PRO A 234 -6.68 -0.52 12.98
N GLN A 235 -5.94 0.35 13.66
CA GLN A 235 -6.49 1.48 14.42
C GLN A 235 -6.36 2.80 13.65
N ALA A 236 -5.28 2.92 12.87
CA ALA A 236 -5.04 4.03 11.98
C ALA A 236 -4.88 3.54 10.54
N ALA A 237 -5.09 4.44 9.60
CA ALA A 237 -4.89 4.18 8.19
C ALA A 237 -4.25 5.39 7.51
N PHE A 238 -3.61 5.12 6.38
CA PHE A 238 -3.29 6.16 5.41
C PHE A 238 -3.44 5.58 4.00
N LYS A 239 -3.70 6.49 3.06
CA LYS A 239 -3.66 6.16 1.64
C LYS A 239 -2.62 7.01 0.92
N THR A 240 -1.95 6.38 -0.03
CA THR A 240 -0.97 6.99 -0.92
C THR A 240 -1.19 6.46 -2.33
N VAL A 241 -0.63 7.16 -3.31
CA VAL A 241 -0.66 6.75 -4.70
C VAL A 241 0.74 6.80 -5.29
N GLN A 242 1.20 5.73 -5.93
CA GLN A 242 2.36 5.81 -6.80
C GLN A 242 1.92 6.44 -8.12
N VAL A 243 2.48 7.60 -8.47
CA VAL A 243 2.14 8.32 -9.70
C VAL A 243 3.38 9.04 -10.24
N GLY A 244 3.32 9.40 -11.51
CA GLY A 244 4.36 10.19 -12.16
C GLY A 244 4.57 11.57 -11.54
N ALA A 245 5.80 12.05 -11.65
CA ALA A 245 6.25 13.36 -11.23
C ALA A 245 5.28 14.49 -11.61
N ARG A 246 4.87 15.26 -10.59
CA ARG A 246 3.95 16.39 -10.69
C ARG A 246 4.24 17.40 -9.58
N ILE A 247 3.85 18.65 -9.82
CA ILE A 247 3.93 19.72 -8.81
C ILE A 247 3.12 19.37 -7.55
N ASN A 248 3.67 19.67 -6.38
CA ASN A 248 2.98 19.54 -5.11
C ASN A 248 2.01 20.71 -4.88
N THR A 249 0.81 20.43 -4.37
CA THR A 249 -0.24 21.43 -4.08
C THR A 249 -0.43 21.71 -2.60
N GLY A 250 0.37 21.09 -1.73
CA GLY A 250 0.11 21.09 -0.30
C GLY A 250 -1.10 20.21 0.03
N MET A 251 -1.29 19.12 -0.72
CA MET A 251 -2.40 18.17 -0.45
C MET A 251 -2.31 17.61 0.97
N ARG A 252 -1.09 17.37 1.44
CA ARG A 252 -0.81 16.79 2.75
C ARG A 252 -0.75 17.83 3.86
N ASP A 253 -0.55 19.12 3.60
CA ASP A 253 -0.36 20.18 4.62
C ASP A 253 -1.28 20.07 5.84
N ARG A 254 -2.60 19.97 5.60
CA ARG A 254 -3.63 19.86 6.66
C ARG A 254 -3.90 18.45 7.17
N ARG A 255 -3.17 17.47 6.64
CA ARG A 255 -3.23 16.05 7.05
C ARG A 255 -2.05 15.67 7.94
N GLN A 256 -0.96 16.42 7.88
CA GLN A 256 0.21 16.23 8.74
C GLN A 256 -0.20 16.41 10.21
N LEU A 257 0.41 15.65 11.12
CA LEU A 257 0.05 15.69 12.55
C LEU A 257 0.29 17.08 13.14
N HIS A 258 1.30 17.78 12.63
CA HIS A 258 1.76 19.04 13.16
C HIS A 258 1.10 20.27 12.51
N ASN A 259 0.40 20.12 11.38
CA ASN A 259 -0.19 21.22 10.59
C ASN A 259 0.75 22.44 10.36
N TYR A 260 2.06 22.21 10.32
CA TYR A 260 3.10 23.26 10.31
C TYR A 260 3.02 24.27 11.48
N ALA A 261 2.54 23.85 12.64
CA ALA A 261 2.28 24.73 13.78
C ALA A 261 3.15 24.47 15.01
N VAL A 262 3.77 23.29 15.13
CA VAL A 262 4.44 22.85 16.35
C VAL A 262 5.78 22.15 16.08
N GLY A 263 6.71 22.27 17.02
CA GLY A 263 8.01 21.59 16.99
C GLY A 263 8.84 21.94 15.74
N GLU A 264 9.56 20.96 15.21
CA GLU A 264 10.38 21.12 14.00
C GLU A 264 9.57 21.46 12.73
N PHE A 265 8.25 21.27 12.76
CA PHE A 265 7.36 21.66 11.68
C PHE A 265 6.74 23.06 11.88
N GLY A 266 6.89 23.68 13.04
CA GLY A 266 6.36 25.03 13.32
C GLY A 266 7.34 26.16 12.97
N PRO A 267 6.93 27.44 13.07
CA PRO A 267 7.80 28.58 12.78
C PRO A 267 9.17 28.52 13.48
N GLY A 268 10.24 28.58 12.70
CA GLY A 268 11.63 28.47 13.17
C GLY A 268 12.17 27.04 13.27
N GLY A 269 11.35 26.01 13.06
CA GLY A 269 11.75 24.61 13.01
C GLY A 269 12.36 24.20 11.65
N LEU A 270 13.13 23.10 11.64
CA LEU A 270 13.85 22.62 10.47
C LEU A 270 12.91 22.31 9.28
N TYR A 271 11.78 21.65 9.54
CA TYR A 271 10.82 21.20 8.51
C TYR A 271 9.78 22.28 8.15
N TYR A 272 9.81 23.45 8.77
CA TYR A 272 8.87 24.54 8.42
C TYR A 272 9.14 25.11 7.03
N GLN A 273 10.39 25.02 6.54
CA GLN A 273 10.75 25.38 5.19
C GLN A 273 11.41 24.19 4.49
N THR A 274 10.59 23.37 3.83
CA THR A 274 11.06 22.11 3.21
C THR A 274 11.83 22.30 1.91
N SER A 275 11.91 23.52 1.38
CA SER A 275 12.71 23.89 0.21
C SER A 275 13.22 25.33 0.29
N ASP A 276 14.23 25.66 -0.51
CA ASP A 276 14.78 27.01 -0.63
C ASP A 276 13.85 28.00 -1.37
N ILE A 277 12.69 27.55 -1.83
CA ILE A 277 11.66 28.40 -2.46
C ILE A 277 11.02 29.28 -1.37
N PRO A 278 11.14 30.63 -1.45
CA PRO A 278 10.65 31.52 -0.38
C PRO A 278 9.15 31.43 -0.09
N THR A 279 8.35 30.96 -1.04
CA THR A 279 6.89 30.83 -0.91
C THR A 279 6.45 29.48 -0.31
N THR A 280 7.38 28.64 0.14
CA THR A 280 7.11 27.30 0.70
C THR A 280 7.28 27.22 2.21
N THR A 281 7.32 28.37 2.88
CA THR A 281 7.27 28.43 4.34
C THR A 281 5.91 27.95 4.86
N GLY A 282 5.90 26.91 5.68
CA GLY A 282 4.71 26.31 6.28
C GLY A 282 3.83 25.53 5.30
N THR A 283 4.37 25.09 4.16
CA THR A 283 3.62 24.36 3.12
C THR A 283 4.57 23.68 2.14
N THR A 284 4.14 22.56 1.55
CA THR A 284 4.84 21.96 0.40
C THR A 284 4.27 22.40 -0.95
N LYS A 285 3.24 23.24 -0.95
CA LYS A 285 2.59 23.74 -2.15
C LYS A 285 3.56 24.55 -3.02
N GLY A 286 3.61 24.19 -4.30
CA GLY A 286 4.45 24.88 -5.28
C GLY A 286 5.84 24.25 -5.46
N ILE A 287 6.18 23.21 -4.68
CA ILE A 287 7.43 22.46 -4.89
C ILE A 287 7.27 21.58 -6.15
N ASP A 288 8.07 21.88 -7.17
CA ASP A 288 8.18 21.06 -8.37
C ASP A 288 9.06 19.83 -8.14
N THR A 289 8.77 18.75 -8.87
CA THR A 289 9.63 17.56 -8.96
C THR A 289 10.84 17.84 -9.84
N ARG A 290 11.79 18.63 -9.33
CA ARG A 290 13.11 18.84 -9.94
C ARG A 290 14.18 18.68 -8.87
N PHE A 291 15.35 18.16 -9.25
CA PHE A 291 16.44 17.95 -8.29
C PHE A 291 17.16 19.25 -7.93
N HIS A 292 17.24 20.20 -8.87
CA HIS A 292 17.85 21.52 -8.69
C HIS A 292 17.16 22.57 -9.56
N PRO A 293 17.09 23.86 -9.17
CA PRO A 293 16.47 24.91 -9.98
C PRO A 293 17.00 25.01 -11.42
N SER A 294 18.32 24.81 -11.60
CA SER A 294 18.96 24.77 -12.92
C SER A 294 18.74 23.45 -13.69
N MET A 295 18.22 22.40 -13.06
CA MET A 295 17.92 21.13 -13.73
C MET A 295 16.47 21.09 -14.24
N PRO A 296 16.17 20.30 -15.30
CA PRO A 296 14.82 20.14 -15.80
C PRO A 296 13.83 19.59 -14.76
N ILE A 297 12.58 20.03 -14.87
CA ILE A 297 11.45 19.36 -14.21
C ILE A 297 11.39 17.91 -14.70
N GLN A 298 11.24 16.97 -13.77
CA GLN A 298 11.17 15.56 -14.07
C GLN A 298 9.87 15.25 -14.84
N ASN A 299 10.01 14.49 -15.92
CA ASN A 299 8.88 13.99 -16.69
C ASN A 299 8.13 12.93 -15.88
N HIS A 300 6.79 12.91 -15.97
CA HIS A 300 5.96 11.92 -15.26
C HIS A 300 6.30 10.46 -15.61
N LYS A 301 6.93 10.19 -16.75
CA LYS A 301 7.41 8.87 -17.18
C LYS A 301 8.80 8.52 -16.63
N ALA A 302 9.55 9.50 -16.12
CA ALA A 302 10.94 9.34 -15.70
C ALA A 302 11.14 9.21 -14.19
N LEU A 303 10.26 9.85 -13.40
CA LEU A 303 10.33 9.81 -11.94
C LEU A 303 8.95 9.48 -11.38
N TRP A 304 8.91 8.43 -10.57
CA TRP A 304 7.71 7.97 -9.88
C TRP A 304 7.98 8.00 -8.37
N THR A 305 7.10 8.67 -7.62
CA THR A 305 7.20 8.75 -6.15
C THR A 305 5.83 8.57 -5.53
N PHE A 306 5.79 8.41 -4.20
CA PHE A 306 4.56 8.53 -3.45
C PHE A 306 3.94 9.92 -3.64
N ASP A 307 2.66 9.93 -4.01
CA ASP A 307 1.87 11.07 -4.49
C ASP A 307 2.43 11.79 -5.73
N GLY A 308 3.52 11.29 -6.32
CA GLY A 308 4.22 11.88 -7.47
C GLY A 308 4.86 13.24 -7.18
N THR A 309 5.06 13.58 -5.92
CA THR A 309 5.46 14.92 -5.49
C THR A 309 6.71 14.90 -4.65
N PHE A 310 7.35 16.06 -4.56
CA PHE A 310 8.36 16.36 -3.56
C PHE A 310 7.82 17.26 -2.44
N PRO A 311 8.39 17.20 -1.24
CA PRO A 311 9.55 16.40 -0.82
C PRO A 311 9.22 14.91 -0.60
N ALA A 312 10.23 14.13 -0.19
CA ALA A 312 10.05 12.72 0.18
C ALA A 312 9.03 12.60 1.32
N LYS A 313 8.28 11.50 1.32
CA LYS A 313 7.17 11.33 2.26
C LYS A 313 7.65 10.69 3.56
N LEU A 314 7.19 11.24 4.68
CA LEU A 314 7.45 10.72 6.02
C LEU A 314 6.17 10.12 6.59
N LEU A 315 6.24 8.86 7.00
CA LEU A 315 5.17 8.23 7.76
C LEU A 315 5.47 8.37 9.25
N MET A 316 4.59 9.06 9.97
CA MET A 316 4.63 9.14 11.43
C MET A 316 3.64 8.14 12.01
N VAL A 317 4.15 7.19 12.79
CA VAL A 317 3.35 6.15 13.48
C VAL A 317 3.68 6.12 14.97
N ARG A 318 2.78 5.55 15.77
CA ARG A 318 3.00 5.31 17.19
C ARG A 318 3.33 3.85 17.43
N TYR A 319 4.28 3.60 18.33
CA TYR A 319 4.57 2.24 18.77
C TYR A 319 3.30 1.58 19.35
N GLY A 320 3.05 0.32 18.98
CA GLY A 320 1.88 -0.43 19.40
C GLY A 320 0.55 -0.01 18.76
N GLN A 321 0.55 0.90 17.77
CA GLN A 321 -0.64 1.25 17.00
C GLN A 321 -0.61 0.54 15.64
N PRO A 322 -1.46 -0.47 15.38
CA PRO A 322 -1.57 -1.09 14.07
C PRO A 322 -2.06 -0.10 13.01
N VAL A 323 -1.37 -0.03 11.87
CA VAL A 323 -1.64 0.91 10.77
C VAL A 323 -1.89 0.14 9.48
N LEU A 324 -2.96 0.49 8.76
CA LEU A 324 -3.23 -0.04 7.43
C LEU A 324 -2.85 0.98 6.33
N MET A 325 -2.05 0.53 5.38
CA MET A 325 -1.69 1.27 4.18
C MET A 325 -2.60 0.87 3.02
N ARG A 326 -3.22 1.86 2.36
CA ARG A 326 -3.80 1.64 1.03
C ARG A 326 -2.96 2.33 -0.04
N HIS A 327 -2.31 1.51 -0.87
CA HIS A 327 -1.43 1.98 -1.93
C HIS A 327 -2.13 1.85 -3.30
N TYR A 328 -2.44 2.99 -3.92
CA TYR A 328 -2.96 3.03 -5.27
C TYR A 328 -1.83 3.07 -6.30
N ASN A 329 -1.98 2.34 -7.40
CA ASN A 329 -1.08 2.46 -8.55
C ASN A 329 -1.73 3.32 -9.63
N ALA A 330 -1.20 4.52 -9.85
CA ALA A 330 -1.61 5.44 -10.92
C ALA A 330 -0.50 5.63 -11.98
N LEU A 331 0.38 4.65 -12.12
CA LEU A 331 1.41 4.64 -13.15
C LEU A 331 0.85 4.29 -14.53
N PRO A 332 1.55 4.62 -15.62
CA PRO A 332 1.12 4.25 -16.97
C PRO A 332 0.80 2.75 -17.12
N ILE A 333 -0.23 2.45 -17.91
CA ILE A 333 -0.65 1.07 -18.24
C ILE A 333 0.37 0.41 -19.17
N ASP A 334 0.94 1.19 -20.08
CA ASP A 334 1.96 0.71 -21.01
C ASP A 334 3.29 0.46 -20.26
N PRO A 335 3.80 -0.80 -20.22
CA PRO A 335 5.05 -1.13 -19.54
C PRO A 335 6.29 -0.47 -20.15
N ALA A 336 6.23 0.00 -21.41
CA ALA A 336 7.32 0.73 -22.06
C ALA A 336 7.28 2.25 -21.82
N ALA A 337 6.23 2.78 -21.16
CA ALA A 337 6.05 4.21 -20.97
C ALA A 337 7.23 4.88 -20.24
N ASN A 338 7.90 4.16 -19.35
CA ASN A 338 9.06 4.62 -18.57
C ASN A 338 10.40 4.60 -19.30
N MET A 339 10.38 4.72 -20.64
CA MET A 339 11.59 4.67 -21.48
C MET A 339 12.35 3.34 -21.29
N GLY A 340 11.60 2.25 -21.11
CA GLY A 340 12.15 0.90 -20.96
C GLY A 340 12.93 0.63 -19.66
N PHE A 341 12.83 1.49 -18.65
CA PHE A 341 13.54 1.35 -17.38
C PHE A 341 12.62 0.94 -16.22
N GLY A 342 12.69 -0.34 -15.83
CA GLY A 342 11.85 -0.90 -14.76
C GLY A 342 10.44 -1.29 -15.24
N LEU A 343 9.54 -1.63 -14.32
CA LEU A 343 8.14 -1.99 -14.60
C LEU A 343 7.18 -1.18 -13.72
N HIS A 344 5.96 -0.95 -14.22
CA HIS A 344 4.91 -0.21 -13.50
C HIS A 344 4.15 -1.06 -12.47
N THR A 345 4.42 -2.37 -12.40
CA THR A 345 3.88 -3.27 -11.38
C THR A 345 4.70 -3.13 -10.10
N LEU A 346 4.02 -2.88 -8.98
CA LEU A 346 4.67 -2.45 -7.74
C LEU A 346 4.53 -3.51 -6.67
N SER A 347 5.58 -3.64 -5.86
CA SER A 347 5.52 -4.17 -4.51
C SER A 347 6.16 -3.17 -3.56
N THR A 348 5.60 -3.00 -2.36
CA THR A 348 6.08 -2.00 -1.39
C THR A 348 6.56 -2.71 -0.14
N HIS A 349 7.85 -2.56 0.15
CA HIS A 349 8.50 -3.12 1.33
C HIS A 349 8.77 -2.01 2.35
N GLU A 350 8.30 -2.21 3.58
CA GLU A 350 8.68 -1.38 4.71
C GLU A 350 9.98 -1.91 5.29
N HIS A 351 11.09 -1.30 4.87
CA HIS A 351 12.43 -1.80 5.21
C HIS A 351 12.70 -1.68 6.72
N ASN A 352 13.12 -2.79 7.34
CA ASN A 352 13.21 -3.02 8.79
C ASN A 352 11.86 -3.24 9.51
N GLY A 353 10.77 -3.19 8.77
CA GLY A 353 9.47 -3.66 9.21
C GLY A 353 9.49 -5.16 9.48
N HIS A 354 8.94 -5.56 10.62
CA HIS A 354 8.64 -6.96 10.88
C HIS A 354 7.17 -7.19 10.54
N THR A 355 6.87 -7.17 9.25
CA THR A 355 5.50 -7.29 8.75
C THR A 355 5.20 -8.72 8.32
N PRO A 356 3.93 -9.17 8.37
CA PRO A 356 3.55 -10.47 7.83
C PRO A 356 3.84 -10.60 6.34
N ALA A 357 4.09 -11.84 5.88
CA ALA A 357 4.54 -12.12 4.51
C ALA A 357 3.64 -11.55 3.40
N GLU A 358 2.34 -11.43 3.63
CA GLU A 358 1.39 -10.85 2.65
C GLU A 358 1.44 -9.31 2.56
N SER A 359 2.17 -8.66 3.48
CA SER A 359 2.28 -7.19 3.58
C SER A 359 3.73 -6.70 3.56
N ASP A 360 4.71 -7.60 3.42
CA ASP A 360 6.14 -7.27 3.53
C ASP A 360 6.78 -6.74 2.25
N GLY A 361 6.14 -6.92 1.10
CA GLY A 361 6.66 -6.52 -0.20
C GLY A 361 6.73 -7.70 -1.14
#